data_AF-A0A8T2IGA8-F1
#
_entry.id   AF-A0A8T2IGA8-F1
#
_cell.length_a   1.000
_cell.length_b   1.000
_cell.length_c   1.000
_cell.angle_alpha   90.00
_cell.angle_beta   90.00
_cell.angle_gamma   90.00
#
_symmetry.space_group_name_H-M   'P 1'
#
loop_
_entity.id
_entity.type
_entity.pdbx_description
1 polymer ?
#
loop_
_entity_poly.entity_id
_entity_poly.type
_entity_poly.pdbx_seq_one_letter_code
_entity_poly.pdbx_strand_id
1 'polypeptide(L)'
;MEDTVSREPQKEEETTPPVSQQPTDPASPTVAMTPEPVVADTIDKNTSKSADDEAEYEDSRGFGIGELVWGKLRGFSWWPGRIVSWWMTGRSRAAEGTRWVMWFGDSKFSVVCVEKLLPLSSFSSTFHQATYSKQPMYRKAIYEVLQVASTRARKVFPSCPGDDESDTSKAVEIQNKQ
;
A
#
# COMPACT_ATOMS: atom_id res chain seq x y z
N MET A 1 -22.15 -15.67 -55.61
CA MET A 1 -20.88 -15.77 -56.32
C MET A 1 -19.94 -14.77 -55.67
N GLU A 2 -18.82 -15.31 -55.18
CA GLU A 2 -17.52 -14.65 -55.04
C GLU A 2 -17.24 -13.85 -53.75
N ASP A 3 -16.63 -14.62 -52.85
CA ASP A 3 -15.59 -14.32 -51.88
C ASP A 3 -14.77 -13.04 -52.08
N THR A 4 -14.36 -12.43 -50.96
CA THR A 4 -12.92 -12.16 -50.76
C THR A 4 -12.53 -12.11 -49.28
N VAL A 5 -11.67 -13.07 -48.93
CA VAL A 5 -10.88 -13.26 -47.71
C VAL A 5 -9.67 -12.32 -47.68
N SER A 6 -9.23 -11.91 -46.48
CA SER A 6 -7.81 -11.73 -46.01
C SER A 6 -7.79 -10.89 -44.72
N ARG A 7 -6.96 -11.04 -43.69
CA ARG A 7 -5.73 -11.82 -43.40
C ARG A 7 -5.42 -11.60 -41.88
N GLU A 8 -5.17 -12.63 -41.06
CA GLU A 8 -3.86 -13.09 -40.52
C GLU A 8 -3.66 -12.83 -39.00
N PRO A 9 -2.66 -13.41 -38.28
CA PRO A 9 -2.82 -14.61 -37.45
C PRO A 9 -2.29 -14.47 -35.99
N GLN A 10 -2.10 -15.61 -35.30
CA GLN A 10 -1.23 -15.89 -34.14
C GLN A 10 -1.91 -16.12 -32.78
N LYS A 11 -1.91 -17.39 -32.35
CA LYS A 11 -1.75 -17.76 -30.94
C LYS A 11 -0.87 -19.01 -30.88
N GLU A 12 0.40 -18.82 -30.55
CA GLU A 12 1.31 -19.88 -30.15
C GLU A 12 0.85 -20.44 -28.80
N GLU A 13 0.69 -21.74 -28.76
CA GLU A 13 0.45 -22.54 -27.56
C GLU A 13 1.82 -23.07 -27.10
N GLU A 14 2.38 -22.43 -26.09
CA GLU A 14 3.65 -22.82 -25.48
C GLU A 14 3.47 -24.14 -24.72
N THR A 15 4.02 -25.21 -25.30
CA THR A 15 4.00 -26.57 -24.75
C THR A 15 5.26 -26.79 -23.90
N THR A 16 5.08 -27.02 -22.61
CA THR A 16 6.11 -27.52 -21.67
C THR A 16 6.62 -28.92 -22.06
N PRO A 17 7.93 -29.22 -21.87
CA PRO A 17 8.38 -30.61 -21.68
C PRO A 17 8.74 -30.94 -20.20
N PRO A 18 8.57 -32.21 -19.76
CA PRO A 18 8.77 -32.65 -18.38
C PRO A 18 10.16 -33.27 -18.05
N VAL A 19 10.34 -33.50 -16.75
CA VAL A 19 11.45 -34.01 -15.91
C VAL A 19 12.07 -35.38 -16.28
N SER A 20 13.39 -35.55 -16.04
CA SER A 20 14.14 -36.75 -15.51
C SER A 20 15.62 -36.67 -15.90
N GLN A 21 16.68 -37.08 -15.18
CA GLN A 21 16.96 -37.96 -14.03
C GLN A 21 18.40 -37.70 -13.52
N GLN A 22 18.65 -37.83 -12.21
CA GLN A 22 19.95 -38.20 -11.59
C GLN A 22 19.83 -39.68 -11.19
N PRO A 23 20.88 -40.55 -11.21
CA PRO A 23 21.88 -40.69 -10.12
C PRO A 23 23.29 -41.12 -10.61
N THR A 24 24.41 -40.91 -9.89
CA THR A 24 25.00 -41.89 -8.96
C THR A 24 26.36 -41.38 -8.41
N ASP A 25 26.55 -41.50 -7.10
CA ASP A 25 27.86 -41.56 -6.39
C ASP A 25 28.36 -43.04 -6.40
N PRO A 26 29.65 -43.43 -6.16
CA PRO A 26 30.35 -43.14 -4.88
C PRO A 26 31.92 -43.14 -4.83
N ALA A 27 32.43 -42.58 -3.72
CA ALA A 27 33.58 -43.02 -2.87
C ALA A 27 35.08 -42.71 -3.20
N SER A 28 35.76 -42.20 -2.15
CA SER A 28 37.16 -41.77 -1.91
C SER A 28 38.24 -42.88 -1.92
N PRO A 29 39.58 -42.60 -1.84
CA PRO A 29 40.32 -42.33 -0.56
C PRO A 29 41.59 -41.38 -0.65
N THR A 30 41.91 -40.49 0.31
CA THR A 30 42.79 -40.59 1.54
C THR A 30 44.25 -40.09 1.38
N VAL A 31 44.71 -39.32 2.39
CA VAL A 31 46.07 -39.26 3.03
C VAL A 31 46.84 -37.92 3.00
N ALA A 32 46.71 -37.18 4.11
CA ALA A 32 47.72 -36.61 5.03
C ALA A 32 48.74 -35.48 4.68
N MET A 33 49.01 -34.71 5.76
CA MET A 33 50.19 -33.89 6.14
C MET A 33 50.06 -32.34 6.03
N THR A 34 49.60 -31.74 7.16
CA THR A 34 50.05 -30.55 7.95
C THR A 34 51.12 -29.61 7.32
N PRO A 35 51.17 -28.27 7.54
CA PRO A 35 50.71 -27.51 8.73
C PRO A 35 49.91 -26.20 8.49
N GLU A 36 49.22 -25.73 9.53
CA GLU A 36 48.73 -24.35 9.66
C GLU A 36 49.91 -23.36 9.70
N PRO A 37 49.74 -22.16 9.11
CA PRO A 37 50.25 -21.00 9.83
C PRO A 37 49.38 -19.72 9.69
N VAL A 38 49.44 -18.94 10.77
CA VAL A 38 49.27 -17.49 10.89
C VAL A 38 47.83 -16.96 11.04
N VAL A 39 47.54 -16.62 12.29
CA VAL A 39 46.61 -15.60 12.78
C VAL A 39 46.63 -14.36 11.88
N ALA A 40 45.56 -14.15 11.13
CA ALA A 40 45.20 -12.84 10.62
C ALA A 40 43.95 -12.38 11.37
N ASP A 41 44.15 -11.61 12.45
CA ASP A 41 43.12 -10.75 13.01
C ASP A 41 42.83 -9.62 12.01
N THR A 42 42.04 -9.94 10.98
CA THR A 42 41.26 -8.94 10.26
C THR A 42 39.88 -8.92 10.88
N ILE A 43 39.71 -8.08 11.89
CA ILE A 43 38.39 -7.55 12.25
C ILE A 43 37.93 -6.73 11.04
N ASP A 44 37.39 -7.41 10.04
CA ASP A 44 36.49 -6.79 9.09
C ASP A 44 35.20 -6.51 9.86
N LYS A 45 35.16 -5.36 10.54
CA LYS A 45 33.93 -4.61 10.74
C LYS A 45 33.45 -4.10 9.38
N ASN A 46 33.23 -5.02 8.43
CA ASN A 46 32.23 -4.80 7.41
C ASN A 46 30.91 -4.92 8.15
N THR A 47 30.47 -3.78 8.68
CA THR A 47 29.08 -3.59 9.06
C THR A 47 28.31 -3.90 7.79
N SER A 48 27.88 -5.15 7.65
CA SER A 48 26.88 -5.54 6.68
C SER A 48 25.67 -4.69 7.04
N LYS A 49 25.57 -3.50 6.44
CA LYS A 49 24.35 -2.72 6.45
C LYS A 49 23.36 -3.64 5.77
N SER A 50 22.57 -4.33 6.59
CA SER A 50 21.51 -5.19 6.12
C SER A 50 20.71 -4.35 5.13
N ALA A 51 20.40 -4.89 3.96
CA ALA A 51 19.58 -4.22 2.94
C ALA A 51 18.14 -3.88 3.42
N ASP A 52 17.88 -4.03 4.72
CA ASP A 52 16.67 -3.72 5.44
C ASP A 52 16.76 -2.41 6.25
N ASP A 53 17.94 -1.77 6.30
CA ASP A 53 18.18 -0.47 6.96
C ASP A 53 18.10 0.72 5.98
N GLU A 54 17.55 0.50 4.79
CA GLU A 54 17.22 1.59 3.87
C GLU A 54 15.83 2.12 4.23
N ALA A 55 15.78 3.35 4.73
CA ALA A 55 14.55 3.99 5.10
C ALA A 55 13.63 4.15 3.87
N GLU A 56 12.38 3.76 4.04
CA GLU A 56 11.40 3.76 2.95
C GLU A 56 11.10 5.19 2.50
N TYR A 57 11.07 5.38 1.17
CA TYR A 57 10.80 6.66 0.50
C TYR A 57 11.91 7.73 0.62
N GLU A 58 13.17 7.35 0.85
CA GLU A 58 14.34 8.25 0.74
C GLU A 58 14.77 8.55 -0.71
N ASP A 59 13.81 8.79 -1.61
CA ASP A 59 14.05 9.09 -3.03
C ASP A 59 14.13 10.61 -3.33
N SER A 60 14.08 11.46 -2.30
CA SER A 60 14.05 12.94 -2.41
C SER A 60 12.85 13.49 -3.20
N ARG A 61 11.79 12.72 -3.41
CA ARG A 61 10.58 13.14 -4.15
C ARG A 61 9.43 13.62 -3.23
N GLY A 62 9.71 13.76 -1.93
CA GLY A 62 8.75 14.19 -0.92
C GLY A 62 7.76 13.09 -0.50
N PHE A 63 6.78 13.43 0.34
CA PHE A 63 5.76 12.52 0.84
C PHE A 63 6.31 11.33 1.63
N GLY A 64 6.72 11.60 2.88
CA GLY A 64 7.15 10.57 3.83
C GLY A 64 5.97 9.84 4.50
N ILE A 65 6.28 8.72 5.17
CA ILE A 65 5.29 7.95 5.94
C ILE A 65 4.58 8.86 6.96
N GLY A 66 3.25 8.74 7.01
CA GLY A 66 2.41 9.49 7.93
C GLY A 66 1.94 10.83 7.37
N GLU A 67 2.47 11.33 6.26
CA GLU A 67 1.98 12.54 5.62
C GLU A 67 0.52 12.39 5.17
N LEU A 68 -0.26 13.46 5.34
CA LEU A 68 -1.64 13.53 4.85
C LEU A 68 -1.63 14.16 3.46
N VAL A 69 -2.29 13.50 2.53
CA VAL A 69 -2.24 13.85 1.11
C VAL A 69 -3.63 13.82 0.49
N TRP A 70 -3.76 14.51 -0.63
CA TRP A 70 -4.73 14.23 -1.65
C TRP A 70 -4.09 13.33 -2.70
N GLY A 71 -4.79 12.29 -3.12
CA GLY A 71 -4.35 11.44 -4.22
C GLY A 71 -5.35 11.38 -5.36
N LYS A 72 -4.85 11.23 -6.58
CA LYS A 72 -5.65 11.22 -7.81
C LYS A 72 -5.57 9.86 -8.50
N LEU A 73 -6.66 9.09 -8.43
CA LEU A 73 -6.87 7.89 -9.22
C LEU A 73 -7.73 8.18 -10.47
N ARG A 74 -7.49 7.41 -11.53
CA ARG A 74 -8.27 7.54 -12.78
C ARG A 74 -9.74 7.19 -12.51
N GLY A 75 -10.65 8.05 -12.96
CA GLY A 75 -12.09 7.87 -12.77
C GLY A 75 -12.64 8.33 -11.42
N PHE A 76 -11.79 8.81 -10.51
CA PHE A 76 -12.20 9.30 -9.19
C PHE A 76 -11.87 10.79 -9.01
N SER A 77 -12.57 11.48 -8.12
CA SER A 77 -12.17 12.80 -7.63
C SER A 77 -10.84 12.70 -6.85
N TRP A 78 -10.21 13.85 -6.57
CA TRP A 78 -9.11 13.88 -5.59
C TRP A 78 -9.63 13.38 -4.24
N TRP A 79 -8.97 12.37 -3.68
CA TRP A 79 -9.40 11.69 -2.47
C TRP A 79 -8.36 11.84 -1.36
N PRO A 80 -8.76 12.08 -0.10
CA PRO A 80 -7.80 12.20 1.00
C PRO A 80 -7.22 10.84 1.42
N GLY A 81 -5.94 10.82 1.72
CA GLY A 81 -5.24 9.62 2.18
C GLY A 81 -4.06 9.94 3.10
N ARG A 82 -3.42 8.89 3.58
CA ARG A 82 -2.17 8.94 4.36
C ARG A 82 -1.12 8.09 3.69
N ILE A 83 0.11 8.60 3.60
CA ILE A 83 1.25 7.78 3.19
C ILE A 83 1.53 6.73 4.27
N VAL A 84 1.60 5.48 3.87
CA VAL A 84 1.89 4.36 4.76
C VAL A 84 3.05 3.56 4.20
N SER A 85 3.60 2.69 5.03
CA SER A 85 4.57 1.73 4.54
C SER A 85 3.91 0.53 3.86
N TRP A 86 4.66 -0.09 2.95
CA TRP A 86 4.38 -1.44 2.45
C TRP A 86 4.13 -2.48 3.55
N TRP A 87 4.78 -2.42 4.72
CA TRP A 87 4.55 -3.41 5.81
C TRP A 87 3.11 -3.42 6.29
N MET A 88 2.42 -2.27 6.27
CA MET A 88 1.01 -2.18 6.68
C MET A 88 0.07 -2.80 5.65
N THR A 89 0.52 -2.95 4.41
CA THR A 89 -0.31 -3.42 3.30
C THR A 89 -0.26 -4.94 3.14
N GLY A 90 0.73 -5.61 3.72
CA GLY A 90 1.01 -7.04 3.50
C GLY A 90 1.38 -7.34 2.04
N ARG A 91 1.90 -6.36 1.29
CA ARG A 91 2.27 -6.45 -0.13
C ARG A 91 3.71 -5.98 -0.33
N SER A 92 4.23 -6.16 -1.54
CA SER A 92 5.58 -5.74 -1.92
C SER A 92 5.82 -4.24 -1.76
N ARG A 93 7.11 -3.86 -1.68
CA ARG A 93 7.58 -2.47 -1.74
C ARG A 93 7.00 -1.75 -2.94
N ALA A 94 6.66 -0.47 -2.76
CA ALA A 94 6.26 0.39 -3.86
C ALA A 94 7.45 0.63 -4.79
N ALA A 95 7.19 0.80 -6.09
CA ALA A 95 8.24 1.17 -7.04
C ALA A 95 8.78 2.58 -6.72
N GLU A 96 9.99 2.88 -7.18
CA GLU A 96 10.57 4.22 -7.05
C GLU A 96 9.62 5.29 -7.63
N GLY A 97 9.47 6.41 -6.93
CA GLY A 97 8.52 7.46 -7.34
C GLY A 97 7.06 7.19 -7.06
N THR A 98 6.76 6.14 -6.31
CA THR A 98 5.41 5.83 -5.87
C THR A 98 5.34 5.72 -4.36
N ARG A 99 4.12 5.85 -3.81
CA ARG A 99 3.83 5.70 -2.39
C ARG A 99 2.66 4.76 -2.19
N TRP A 100 2.72 3.96 -1.14
CA TRP A 100 1.52 3.34 -0.59
C TRP A 100 0.68 4.41 0.10
N VAL A 101 -0.56 4.55 -0.34
CA VAL A 101 -1.56 5.44 0.25
C VAL A 101 -2.66 4.59 0.84
N MET A 102 -2.95 4.81 2.12
CA MET A 102 -4.17 4.35 2.77
C MET A 102 -5.23 5.44 2.63
N TRP A 103 -6.37 5.11 2.04
CA TRP A 103 -7.46 6.06 1.81
C TRP A 103 -8.34 6.21 3.05
N PHE A 104 -8.68 7.45 3.40
CA PHE A 104 -9.72 7.70 4.40
C PHE A 104 -11.10 7.32 3.84
N GLY A 105 -12.02 6.95 4.73
CA GLY A 105 -13.36 6.47 4.41
C GLY A 105 -13.47 4.95 4.39
N ASP A 106 -12.66 4.27 3.56
CA ASP A 106 -12.73 2.81 3.37
C ASP A 106 -11.45 2.04 3.76
N SER A 107 -10.38 2.75 4.16
CA SER A 107 -9.10 2.17 4.59
C SER A 107 -8.42 1.27 3.56
N LYS A 108 -8.78 1.38 2.27
CA LYS A 108 -8.10 0.62 1.21
C LYS A 108 -6.73 1.20 0.91
N PHE A 109 -5.87 0.34 0.37
CA PHE A 109 -4.52 0.69 -0.03
C PHE A 109 -4.40 0.82 -1.55
N SER A 110 -3.59 1.76 -2.00
CA SER A 110 -3.19 1.87 -3.41
C SER A 110 -1.76 2.37 -3.53
N VAL A 111 -1.08 1.93 -4.58
CA VAL A 111 0.19 2.54 -5.00
C VAL A 111 -0.13 3.73 -5.89
N VAL A 112 0.40 4.91 -5.55
CA VAL A 112 0.14 6.16 -6.26
C VAL A 112 1.45 6.85 -6.63
N CYS A 113 1.58 7.29 -7.87
CA CYS A 113 2.72 8.10 -8.32
C CYS A 113 2.78 9.43 -7.56
N VAL A 114 3.98 9.90 -7.23
CA VAL A 114 4.19 11.18 -6.55
C VAL A 114 3.55 12.36 -7.31
N GLU A 115 3.54 12.34 -8.64
CA GLU A 115 2.91 13.38 -9.49
C GLU A 115 1.38 13.41 -9.39
N LYS A 116 0.79 12.37 -8.80
CA LYS A 116 -0.65 12.25 -8.53
C LYS A 116 -0.97 12.48 -7.06
N LEU A 117 -0.03 13.03 -6.29
CA LEU A 117 -0.18 13.41 -4.90
C LEU A 117 -0.07 14.93 -4.75
N LEU A 118 -0.85 15.46 -3.82
CA LEU A 118 -0.74 16.84 -3.33
C LEU A 118 -0.78 16.81 -1.80
N PRO A 119 -0.10 17.74 -1.11
CA PRO A 119 -0.20 17.82 0.35
C PRO A 119 -1.64 18.16 0.76
N LEU A 120 -2.09 17.69 1.92
CA LEU A 120 -3.43 18.00 2.43
C LEU A 120 -3.72 19.51 2.50
N SER A 121 -2.69 20.33 2.73
CA SER A 121 -2.76 21.80 2.77
C SER A 121 -3.29 22.43 1.48
N SER A 122 -3.27 21.72 0.35
CA SER A 122 -3.87 22.18 -0.92
C SER A 122 -5.41 22.11 -0.95
N PHE A 123 -6.05 21.91 0.21
CA PHE A 123 -7.48 21.67 0.39
C PHE A 123 -8.41 22.54 -0.47
N SER A 124 -8.18 23.86 -0.52
CA SER A 124 -9.05 24.79 -1.27
C SER A 124 -9.12 24.51 -2.77
N SER A 125 -8.05 23.93 -3.34
CA SER A 125 -7.93 23.65 -4.77
C SER A 125 -8.30 22.20 -5.14
N THR A 126 -8.25 21.29 -4.17
CA THR A 126 -8.44 19.84 -4.39
C THR A 126 -9.80 19.33 -3.91
N PHE A 127 -10.39 19.97 -2.90
CA PHE A 127 -11.70 19.59 -2.38
C PHE A 127 -12.77 19.71 -3.46
N HIS A 128 -13.54 18.64 -3.66
CA HIS A 128 -14.55 18.58 -4.71
C HIS A 128 -15.97 18.60 -4.15
N GLN A 129 -16.57 19.79 -4.10
CA GLN A 129 -17.90 20.03 -3.53
C GLN A 129 -18.98 19.10 -4.08
N ALA A 130 -19.00 18.84 -5.40
CA ALA A 130 -20.02 17.99 -6.01
C ALA A 130 -19.93 16.53 -5.52
N THR A 131 -18.72 16.03 -5.26
CA THR A 131 -18.52 14.67 -4.72
C THR A 131 -18.90 14.64 -3.26
N TYR A 132 -18.52 15.66 -2.49
CA TYR A 132 -18.95 15.82 -1.10
C TYR A 132 -20.46 15.81 -0.96
N SER A 133 -21.19 16.53 -1.82
CA SER A 133 -22.65 16.56 -1.76
C SER A 133 -23.32 15.24 -2.16
N LYS A 134 -22.68 14.37 -2.96
CA LYS A 134 -23.32 13.16 -3.51
C LYS A 134 -22.86 11.84 -2.88
N GLN A 135 -21.64 11.78 -2.35
CA GLN A 135 -21.03 10.54 -1.89
C GLN A 135 -20.81 10.58 -0.37
N PRO A 136 -21.61 9.83 0.42
CA PRO A 136 -21.40 9.72 1.86
C PRO A 136 -19.98 9.27 2.23
N MET A 137 -19.40 8.37 1.43
CA MET A 137 -18.03 7.90 1.63
C MET A 137 -16.99 9.01 1.51
N TYR A 138 -17.17 9.96 0.59
CA TYR A 138 -16.29 11.12 0.47
C TYR A 138 -16.43 12.03 1.70
N ARG A 139 -17.66 12.24 2.19
CA ARG A 139 -17.87 13.03 3.43
C ARG A 139 -17.17 12.39 4.62
N LYS A 140 -17.31 11.07 4.80
CA LYS A 140 -16.61 10.30 5.83
C LYS A 140 -15.09 10.47 5.69
N ALA A 141 -14.56 10.32 4.48
CA ALA A 141 -13.14 10.47 4.22
C ALA A 141 -12.61 11.87 4.58
N ILE A 142 -13.37 12.93 4.26
CA ILE A 142 -13.04 14.31 4.62
C ILE A 142 -13.10 14.52 6.13
N TYR A 143 -14.11 13.99 6.81
CA TYR A 143 -14.22 14.07 8.26
C TYR A 143 -13.02 13.42 8.94
N GLU A 144 -12.68 12.19 8.57
CA GLU A 144 -11.58 11.45 9.19
C GLU A 144 -10.23 12.13 9.00
N VAL A 145 -9.92 12.61 7.78
CA VAL A 145 -8.63 13.29 7.54
C VAL A 145 -8.53 14.59 8.32
N LEU A 146 -9.63 15.35 8.44
CA LEU A 146 -9.66 16.59 9.21
C LEU A 146 -9.57 16.33 10.71
N GLN A 147 -10.15 15.23 11.21
CA GLN A 147 -10.00 14.82 12.61
C GLN A 147 -8.55 14.46 12.95
N VAL A 148 -7.85 13.78 12.05
CA VAL A 148 -6.42 13.51 12.21
C VAL A 148 -5.62 14.82 12.15
N ALA A 149 -5.91 15.69 11.18
CA ALA A 149 -5.21 16.95 11.02
C ALA A 149 -5.41 17.89 12.22
N SER A 150 -6.63 17.97 12.76
CA SER A 150 -6.97 18.78 13.93
C SER A 150 -6.21 18.32 15.17
N THR A 151 -6.15 17.00 15.39
CA THR A 151 -5.39 16.38 16.49
C THR A 151 -3.91 16.73 16.39
N ARG A 152 -3.31 16.61 15.19
CA ARG A 152 -1.91 16.99 14.95
C ARG A 152 -1.65 18.48 15.15
N ALA A 153 -2.61 19.32 14.77
CA ALA A 153 -2.52 20.78 14.90
C ALA A 153 -2.90 21.29 16.30
N ARG A 154 -3.28 20.40 17.23
CA ARG A 154 -3.83 20.74 18.56
C ARG A 154 -5.02 21.71 18.49
N LYS A 155 -5.83 21.60 17.44
CA LYS A 155 -7.09 22.34 17.29
C LYS A 155 -8.25 21.46 17.73
N VAL A 156 -8.95 21.88 18.78
CA VAL A 156 -10.14 21.19 19.27
C VAL A 156 -11.36 21.79 18.59
N PHE A 157 -12.12 20.97 17.90
CA PHE A 157 -13.46 21.33 17.43
C PHE A 157 -14.48 20.83 18.45
N PRO A 158 -15.43 21.67 18.90
CA PRO A 158 -16.50 21.19 19.75
C PRO A 158 -17.35 20.18 18.95
N SER A 159 -17.50 18.98 19.48
CA SER A 159 -18.42 17.98 18.93
C SER A 159 -19.85 18.50 19.07
N CYS A 160 -20.64 18.49 17.99
CA CYS A 160 -22.08 18.73 18.12
C CYS A 160 -22.70 17.54 18.89
N PRO A 161 -23.40 17.78 20.01
CA PRO A 161 -24.15 16.72 20.68
C PRO A 161 -25.36 16.36 19.79
N GLY A 162 -25.28 15.25 19.05
CA GLY A 162 -26.39 14.86 18.18
C GLY A 162 -26.24 13.60 17.31
N ASP A 163 -25.06 13.00 17.23
CA ASP A 163 -24.83 11.78 16.40
C ASP A 163 -24.54 10.54 17.26
N ASP A 164 -25.06 10.50 18.49
CA ASP A 164 -25.16 9.24 19.22
C ASP A 164 -26.26 8.43 18.54
N GLU A 165 -25.83 7.45 17.74
CA GLU A 165 -26.66 6.41 17.14
C GLU A 165 -27.41 5.71 18.28
N SER A 166 -28.60 6.24 18.60
CA SER A 166 -29.53 5.58 19.50
C SER A 166 -29.84 4.20 18.92
N ASP A 167 -29.26 3.20 19.55
CA ASP A 167 -29.63 1.80 19.54
C ASP A 167 -31.16 1.71 19.76
N THR A 168 -31.92 1.79 18.68
CA THR A 168 -33.38 1.62 18.68
C THR A 168 -33.76 0.14 18.48
N SER A 169 -32.79 -0.77 18.57
CA SER A 169 -33.01 -2.20 18.48
C SER A 169 -33.17 -2.82 19.86
N LYS A 170 -34.22 -2.43 20.61
CA LYS A 170 -34.92 -3.24 21.65
C LYS A 170 -35.98 -2.39 22.38
N ALA A 171 -37.10 -2.12 21.73
CA ALA A 171 -38.31 -1.70 22.43
C ALA A 171 -39.56 -2.13 21.65
N VAL A 172 -39.80 -3.45 21.58
CA VAL A 172 -41.15 -3.98 21.41
C VAL A 172 -41.31 -5.15 22.40
N GLU A 173 -41.19 -4.84 23.69
CA GLU A 173 -41.76 -5.69 24.74
C GLU A 173 -43.28 -5.48 24.76
N ILE A 174 -43.99 -6.51 24.31
CA ILE A 174 -45.09 -7.15 25.03
C ILE A 174 -46.00 -6.21 25.86
N GLN A 175 -47.10 -5.79 25.26
CA GLN A 175 -48.40 -5.47 25.88
C GLN A 175 -49.44 -5.57 24.73
N ASN A 176 -50.59 -6.22 24.80
CA ASN A 176 -51.36 -6.66 25.94
C ASN A 176 -52.32 -7.78 25.49
N LYS A 177 -52.63 -8.68 26.42
CA LYS A 177 -53.54 -9.81 26.29
C LYS A 177 -54.97 -9.32 26.55
N GLN A 178 -55.88 -9.45 25.58
CA GLN A 178 -57.30 -9.76 25.81
C GLN A 178 -57.99 -10.18 24.52
#